data_AF-A0A357JF06-F1
#
_entry.id   AF-A0A357JF06-F1
#
_cell.length_a   1.000
_cell.length_b   1.000
_cell.length_c   1.000
_cell.angle_alpha   90.00
_cell.angle_beta   90.00
_cell.angle_gamma   90.00
#
_symmetry.space_group_name_H-M   'P 1'
#
loop_
_entity.id
_entity.type
_entity.pdbx_description
1 polymer ?
#
loop_
_entity_poly.entity_id
_entity_poly.type
_entity_poly.pdbx_seq_one_letter_code
_entity_poly.pdbx_strand_id
1 'polypeptide(L)' 'AFLQEAAVILKNEKLKELSTEITEIGNSWRDFALDASRIYKNRSPEIDAYNKVADQLVALSHREEEFFKKLRKAI' A
#
# COMPACT_ATOMS: atom_id res chain seq x y z
N ALA A 1 -2.47 -2.38 -13.30
CA ALA A 1 -3.16 -2.52 -14.60
C ALA A 1 -3.74 -1.17 -15.05
N PHE A 2 -4.74 -0.61 -14.35
CA PHE A 2 -5.41 0.65 -14.77
C PHE A 2 -4.45 1.84 -15.05
N LEU A 3 -3.62 2.25 -14.09
CA LEU A 3 -2.71 3.39 -14.28
C LEU A 3 -1.66 3.15 -15.38
N GLN A 4 -1.25 1.90 -15.58
CA GLN A 4 -0.33 1.51 -16.64
C GLN A 4 -0.97 1.66 -18.03
N GLU A 5 -2.26 1.32 -18.18
CA GLU A 5 -3.00 1.55 -19.42
C GLU A 5 -3.23 3.05 -19.67
N ALA A 6 -3.57 3.80 -18.61
CA ALA A 6 -3.71 5.26 -18.68
C ALA A 6 -2.40 5.95 -19.10
N ALA A 7 -1.24 5.45 -18.63
CA ALA A 7 0.08 5.97 -19.02
C ALA A 7 0.30 5.91 -20.54
N VAL A 8 -0.16 4.85 -21.21
CA VAL A 8 -0.02 4.68 -22.67
C VAL A 8 -0.94 5.65 -23.41
N ILE A 9 -2.19 5.77 -22.98
CA ILE A 9 -3.19 6.63 -23.62
C ILE A 9 -2.82 8.11 -23.46
N LEU A 10 -2.41 8.51 -22.26
CA LEU A 10 -2.06 9.89 -21.92
C LEU A 10 -0.60 10.24 -22.26
N LYS A 11 0.17 9.28 -22.79
CA LYS A 11 1.62 9.41 -23.07
C LYS A 11 2.40 9.99 -21.88
N ASN A 12 2.07 9.54 -20.69
CA ASN A 12 2.65 10.03 -19.44
C ASN A 12 3.38 8.90 -18.72
N GLU A 13 4.71 8.88 -18.87
CA GLU A 13 5.57 7.86 -18.26
C GLU A 13 5.50 7.84 -16.73
N LYS A 14 5.17 8.99 -16.10
CA LYS A 14 5.02 9.08 -14.65
C LYS A 14 3.85 8.24 -14.12
N LEU A 15 2.79 8.06 -14.91
CA LEU A 15 1.68 7.18 -14.53
C LEU A 15 2.08 5.70 -14.52
N LYS A 16 3.08 5.32 -15.33
CA LYS A 16 3.63 3.96 -15.34
C LYS A 16 4.39 3.68 -14.04
N GLU A 17 5.22 4.62 -13.59
CA GLU A 17 5.92 4.53 -12.30
C GLU A 17 4.94 4.47 -11.13
N LEU A 18 3.94 5.36 -11.13
CA LEU A 18 2.88 5.38 -10.12
C LEU A 18 2.06 4.08 -10.11
N SER A 19 1.87 3.43 -11.26
CA SER A 19 1.20 2.12 -11.33
C SER A 19 1.98 1.02 -10.59
N THR A 20 3.31 1.06 -10.61
CA THR A 20 4.13 0.13 -9.84
C THR A 20 4.02 0.44 -8.34
N GLU A 21 4.14 1.72 -7.96
CA GLU A 21 4.06 2.16 -6.56
C GLU A 21 2.74 1.74 -5.89
N ILE A 22 1.59 1.96 -6.54
CA ILE A 22 0.29 1.55 -5.97
C ILE A 22 0.13 0.03 -5.85
N THR A 23 0.77 -0.73 -6.75
CA THR A 23 0.76 -2.19 -6.69
C THR A 23 1.54 -2.68 -5.46
N GLU A 24 2.67 -2.07 -5.16
CA GLU A 24 3.46 -2.37 -3.96
C GLU A 24 2.75 -1.97 -2.67
N ILE A 25 2.07 -0.81 -2.65
CA ILE A 25 1.25 -0.39 -1.50
C ILE A 25 0.13 -1.41 -1.27
N GLY A 26 -0.57 -1.84 -2.33
CA GLY A 26 -1.60 -2.86 -2.25
C GLY A 26 -1.07 -4.22 -1.76
N ASN A 27 0.14 -4.62 -2.16
CA ASN A 27 0.79 -5.83 -1.63
C ASN A 27 1.07 -5.69 -0.13
N SER A 28 1.58 -4.54 0.31
CA SER A 28 1.87 -4.29 1.71
C SER A 28 0.60 -4.30 2.58
N TRP A 29 -0.53 -3.82 2.05
CA TRP A 29 -1.85 -3.97 2.67
C TRP A 29 -2.29 -5.43 2.86
N ARG A 30 -1.95 -6.32 1.90
CA ARG A 30 -2.24 -7.76 2.03
C ARG A 30 -1.39 -8.40 3.12
N ASP A 31 -0.12 -8.02 3.22
CA ASP A 31 0.78 -8.50 4.27
C ASP A 31 0.30 -8.07 5.65
N PHE A 32 -0.07 -6.79 5.81
CA PHE A 32 -0.73 -6.29 7.02
C PHE A 32 -1.98 -7.09 7.39
N ALA A 33 -2.87 -7.35 6.43
CA ALA A 33 -4.10 -8.10 6.69
C ALA A 33 -3.81 -9.54 7.15
N LEU A 34 -2.78 -10.17 6.59
CA LEU A 34 -2.33 -11.49 7.01
C LEU A 34 -1.82 -11.47 8.45
N ASP A 35 -0.97 -10.52 8.80
CA ASP A 35 -0.42 -10.39 10.16
C ASP A 35 -1.52 -10.08 11.18
N ALA A 36 -2.43 -9.15 10.88
CA ALA A 36 -3.61 -8.87 11.70
C ALA A 36 -4.47 -10.12 11.91
N SER A 37 -4.67 -10.94 10.87
CA SER A 37 -5.45 -12.18 10.97
C SER A 37 -4.80 -13.24 11.87
N ARG A 38 -3.46 -13.27 11.94
CA ARG A 38 -2.70 -14.20 12.80
C ARG A 38 -2.85 -13.82 14.27
N ILE A 39 -2.83 -12.53 14.57
CA ILE A 39 -3.06 -12.00 15.93
C ILE A 39 -4.46 -12.35 16.39
N TYR A 40 -5.48 -12.07 15.57
CA TYR A 40 -6.87 -12.38 15.90
C TYR A 40 -7.09 -13.88 16.23
N LYS A 41 -6.40 -14.77 15.52
CA LYS A 41 -6.48 -16.22 15.74
C LYS A 41 -5.62 -16.73 16.90
N ASN A 42 -5.00 -15.82 17.69
CA ASN A 42 -4.05 -16.12 18.76
C ASN A 42 -2.89 -17.03 18.30
N ARG A 43 -2.46 -16.88 17.04
CA ARG A 43 -1.36 -17.65 16.42
C ARG A 43 -0.04 -16.90 16.44
N SER A 44 0.02 -15.74 17.10
CA SER A 44 1.25 -14.98 17.27
C SER A 44 1.72 -15.10 18.72
N PRO A 45 2.88 -15.72 18.98
CA PRO A 45 3.47 -15.79 20.33
C PRO A 45 4.11 -14.46 20.77
N GLU A 46 4.03 -13.41 19.95
CA GLU A 46 4.67 -12.11 20.17
C GLU A 46 3.83 -11.25 21.14
N ILE A 47 4.41 -10.87 22.29
CA ILE A 47 3.77 -10.10 23.36
C ILE A 47 3.28 -8.71 22.88
N ASP A 48 3.86 -8.20 21.78
CA ASP A 48 3.63 -6.85 21.26
C ASP A 48 2.99 -6.83 19.85
N ALA A 49 2.37 -7.93 19.44
CA ALA A 49 1.89 -8.09 18.06
C ALA A 49 0.87 -7.00 17.65
N TYR A 50 0.01 -6.56 18.57
CA TYR A 50 -0.99 -5.53 18.29
C TYR A 50 -0.36 -4.16 17.97
N ASN A 51 0.65 -3.73 18.72
CA ASN A 51 1.32 -2.45 18.48
C ASN A 51 2.08 -2.48 17.16
N LYS A 52 2.75 -3.60 16.85
CA LYS A 52 3.43 -3.80 15.57
C LYS A 52 2.50 -3.66 14.37
N VAL A 53 1.31 -4.25 14.44
CA VAL A 53 0.29 -4.13 13.37
C VAL A 53 -0.29 -2.71 13.33
N ALA A 54 -0.43 -2.03 14.47
CA ALA A 54 -0.83 -0.62 14.50
C ALA A 54 0.22 0.29 13.83
N ASP A 55 1.51 0.07 14.09
CA ASP A 55 2.61 0.81 13.45
C ASP A 55 2.66 0.55 11.94
N GLN A 56 2.46 -0.71 11.52
CA GLN A 56 2.31 -1.06 10.10
C GLN A 56 1.14 -0.30 9.46
N LEU A 57 -0.01 -0.25 10.11
CA LEU A 57 -1.20 0.45 9.62
C LEU A 57 -0.92 1.95 9.41
N VAL A 58 -0.29 2.59 10.40
CA VAL A 58 0.06 4.02 10.33
C VAL A 58 1.08 4.28 9.22
N ALA A 59 2.11 3.45 9.10
CA ALA A 59 3.09 3.60 8.03
C ALA A 59 2.47 3.44 6.63
N LEU A 60 1.57 2.46 6.47
CA LEU A 60 0.86 2.23 5.22
C LEU A 60 -0.08 3.37 4.84
N SER A 61 -0.81 3.91 5.82
CA SER A 61 -1.73 5.03 5.56
C SER A 61 -0.99 6.27 5.08
N HIS A 62 0.15 6.62 5.70
CA HIS A 62 0.98 7.73 5.24
C HIS A 62 1.53 7.50 3.83
N ARG A 63 2.01 6.28 3.53
CA ARG A 63 2.54 5.96 2.21
C ARG A 63 1.47 6.05 1.12
N GLU A 64 0.26 5.58 1.41
CA GLU A 64 -0.89 5.68 0.52
C GLU A 64 -1.35 7.13 0.33
N GLU A 65 -1.41 7.93 1.40
CA GLU A 65 -1.75 9.35 1.33
C GLU A 65 -0.77 10.12 0.43
N GLU A 66 0.53 9.92 0.63
CA GLU A 66 1.56 10.55 -0.19
C GLU A 66 1.49 10.10 -1.66
N PHE A 67 1.18 8.82 -1.91
CA PHE A 67 0.91 8.34 -3.26
C PHE A 67 -0.24 9.09 -3.92
N PHE A 68 -1.39 9.24 -3.26
CA PHE A 68 -2.53 9.94 -3.86
C PHE A 68 -2.27 11.43 -4.08
N LYS A 69 -1.48 12.07 -3.22
CA LYS A 69 -1.01 13.45 -3.45
C LYS A 69 -0.11 13.56 -4.68
N LYS A 70 0.79 12.60 -4.89
CA LYS A 70 1.65 12.54 -6.10
C LYS A 70 0.79 12.31 -7.34
N LEU A 71 -0.13 11.34 -7.27
CA LEU A 71 -1.02 11.01 -8.38
C LEU A 71 -1.80 12.25 -8.81
N ARG A 72 -2.43 12.97 -7.88
CA ARG A 72 -3.18 14.21 -8.18
C ARG A 72 -2.36 15.29 -8.89
N LYS A 73 -1.04 15.33 -8.70
CA LYS A 73 -0.15 16.29 -9.39
C LYS A 73 0.30 15.80 -10.78
N ALA A 74 0.17 14.51 -11.05
CA ALA A 74 0.65 13.88 -12.28
C ALA A 74 -0.43 13.77 -13.37
N ILE A 75 -1.70 14.00 -13.01
CA ILE A 75 -2.87 14.11 -13.91
C ILE A 75 -3.31 15.56 -14.08
#